data_AF-M0AUN9-F1
#
_entry.id   AF-M0AUN9-F1
#
_cell.length_a   1.000
_cell.length_b   1.000
_cell.length_c   1.000
_cell.angle_alpha   90.00
_cell.angle_beta   90.00
_cell.angle_gamma   90.00
#
_symmetry.space_group_name_H-M   'P 1'
#
loop_
_entity.id
_entity.type
_entity.pdbx_description
1 polymer ?
#
loop_
_entity_poly.entity_id
_entity_poly.type
_entity_poly.pdbx_seq_one_letter_code
_entity_poly.pdbx_strand_id
1 'polypeptide(L)'
;MSRLQRQISLVLGAVFCTIFGLTVIGELLALESGIWTDTGTEIEAENGTSPETDDLAPVSVGGAVLVLLGSAAFVLAGIRESITVGGREVSWWQVMNFGFCMLAFGWIGPLVSAIQTALMPALIPLAVAVATLGFGLVRLGREQPTAVDDSDPFPIEVAMTVLVGGILVIFSIMYVQLFFSLH
;
A
#
# COMPACT_ATOMS: atom_id res chain seq x y z
N MET A 1 17.12 -9.30 -15.20
CA MET A 1 16.70 -8.03 -14.55
C MET A 1 17.94 -7.17 -14.29
N SER A 2 17.91 -5.83 -14.44
CA SER A 2 19.05 -5.01 -14.02
C SER A 2 19.13 -4.99 -12.48
N ARG A 3 20.34 -5.06 -11.89
CA ARG A 3 20.51 -5.11 -10.42
C ARG A 3 19.79 -3.96 -9.70
N LEU A 4 19.69 -2.82 -10.37
CA LEU A 4 19.11 -1.58 -9.85
C LEU A 4 17.58 -1.67 -9.70
N GLN A 5 16.85 -2.21 -10.69
CA GLN A 5 15.40 -2.45 -10.54
C GLN A 5 15.08 -3.39 -9.38
N ARG A 6 15.96 -4.37 -9.16
CA ARG A 6 15.78 -5.40 -8.13
C ARG A 6 15.95 -4.81 -6.74
N GLN A 7 16.98 -3.97 -6.58
CA GLN A 7 17.19 -3.19 -5.36
C GLN A 7 16.02 -2.24 -5.10
N ILE A 8 15.53 -1.52 -6.12
CA ILE A 8 14.40 -0.61 -5.95
C ILE A 8 13.15 -1.36 -5.49
N SER A 9 12.78 -2.45 -6.15
CA SER A 9 11.59 -3.23 -5.75
C SER A 9 11.72 -3.74 -4.31
N LEU A 10 12.90 -4.21 -3.92
CA LEU A 10 13.14 -4.71 -2.56
C LEU A 10 13.08 -3.58 -1.53
N VAL A 11 13.68 -2.42 -1.81
CA VAL A 11 13.61 -1.24 -0.93
C VAL A 11 12.18 -0.75 -0.81
N LEU A 12 11.43 -0.66 -1.91
CA LEU A 12 10.04 -0.24 -1.92
C LEU A 12 9.18 -1.18 -1.06
N GLY A 13 9.32 -2.49 -1.28
CA GLY A 13 8.62 -3.51 -0.50
C GLY A 13 8.97 -3.45 0.98
N ALA A 14 10.25 -3.29 1.33
CA ALA A 14 10.70 -3.17 2.72
C ALA A 14 10.14 -1.91 3.40
N VAL A 15 10.14 -0.77 2.70
CA VAL A 15 9.56 0.48 3.20
C VAL A 15 8.06 0.33 3.43
N PHE A 16 7.30 -0.20 2.46
CA PHE A 16 5.87 -0.42 2.64
C PHE A 16 5.56 -1.44 3.75
N CYS A 17 6.28 -2.56 3.79
CA CYS A 17 6.14 -3.53 4.88
C CYS A 17 6.43 -2.90 6.25
N THR A 18 7.38 -1.97 6.33
CA THR A 18 7.70 -1.30 7.60
C THR A 18 6.63 -0.29 7.96
N ILE A 19 6.23 0.59 7.04
CA ILE A 19 5.18 1.60 7.28
C ILE A 19 3.89 0.89 7.69
N PHE A 20 3.37 -0.01 6.86
CA PHE A 20 2.09 -0.66 7.12
C PHE A 20 2.16 -1.74 8.18
N GLY A 21 3.29 -2.46 8.28
CA GLY A 21 3.50 -3.42 9.36
C GLY A 21 3.50 -2.75 10.72
N LEU A 22 4.16 -1.60 10.86
CA LEU A 22 4.12 -0.82 12.10
C LEU A 22 2.72 -0.25 12.38
N THR A 23 1.98 0.19 11.36
CA THR A 23 0.59 0.65 11.53
C THR A 23 -0.32 -0.47 12.01
N VAL A 24 -0.28 -1.65 11.38
CA VAL A 24 -1.12 -2.81 11.75
C VAL A 24 -0.75 -3.35 13.12
N ILE A 25 0.55 -3.43 13.45
CA ILE A 25 1.01 -3.83 14.79
C ILE A 25 0.56 -2.78 15.83
N GLY A 26 0.63 -1.48 15.51
CA GLY A 26 0.16 -0.41 16.37
C GLY A 26 -1.33 -0.53 16.70
N GLU A 27 -2.17 -0.79 15.69
CA GLU A 27 -3.61 -1.02 15.90
C GLU A 27 -3.89 -2.28 16.70
N LEU A 28 -3.22 -3.40 16.40
CA LEU A 28 -3.38 -4.65 17.14
C LEU A 28 -2.98 -4.49 18.61
N LEU A 29 -1.88 -3.77 18.89
CA LEU A 29 -1.45 -3.47 20.25
C LEU A 29 -2.41 -2.52 20.96
N ALA A 30 -2.98 -1.53 20.27
CA ALA A 30 -4.00 -0.64 20.83
C ALA A 30 -5.29 -1.41 21.19
N LEU A 31 -5.71 -2.34 20.33
CA LEU A 31 -6.85 -3.24 20.59
C LEU A 31 -6.59 -4.20 21.75
N GLU A 32 -5.40 -4.80 21.82
CA GLU A 32 -5.06 -5.79 22.85
C GLU A 32 -4.82 -5.15 24.21
N SER A 33 -4.27 -3.93 24.24
CA SER A 33 -4.01 -3.21 25.50
C SER A 33 -5.23 -2.49 26.07
N GLY A 34 -6.33 -2.36 25.30
CA GLY A 34 -7.49 -1.56 25.69
C GLY A 34 -7.18 -0.07 25.84
N ILE A 35 -5.97 0.36 25.47
CA ILE A 35 -5.54 1.75 25.45
C ILE A 35 -5.85 2.25 24.05
N TRP A 36 -7.09 2.73 23.88
CA TRP A 36 -7.40 3.65 22.81
C TRP A 36 -6.44 4.84 23.00
N THR A 37 -5.47 5.02 22.10
CA THR A 37 -4.65 6.23 22.10
C THR A 37 -5.52 7.36 21.58
N ASP A 38 -6.36 7.85 22.47
CA ASP A 38 -7.09 9.09 22.36
C ASP A 38 -6.06 10.22 22.13
N THR A 39 -5.85 10.52 20.86
CA THR A 39 -5.18 11.75 20.42
C THR A 39 -6.22 12.63 19.74
N GLY A 40 -7.42 12.71 20.33
CA GLY A 40 -8.56 13.37 19.72
C GLY A 40 -9.65 13.74 20.72
N THR A 41 -9.32 14.69 21.61
CA THR A 41 -10.24 15.45 22.49
C THR A 41 -10.96 14.67 23.59
N GLU A 42 -10.44 14.86 24.82
CA GLU A 42 -11.18 14.72 26.07
C GLU A 42 -12.56 15.40 25.97
N ILE A 43 -13.61 14.60 25.76
CA ILE A 43 -14.93 14.90 26.29
C ILE A 43 -15.21 13.78 27.28
N GLU A 44 -15.06 14.10 28.57
CA GLU A 44 -15.54 13.27 29.68
C GLU A 44 -17.02 12.96 29.46
N ALA A 45 -17.32 11.78 28.90
CA ALA A 45 -18.67 11.24 28.90
C ALA A 45 -18.93 10.64 30.28
N GLU A 46 -19.47 11.47 31.16
CA GLU A 46 -20.12 11.07 32.40
C GLU A 46 -21.39 10.27 32.07
N ASN A 47 -21.25 9.03 31.58
CA ASN A 47 -22.32 8.05 31.62
C ASN A 47 -21.77 6.65 31.38
N GLY A 48 -22.10 5.70 32.27
CA GLY A 48 -21.60 4.33 32.30
C GLY A 48 -22.10 3.41 31.18
N THR A 49 -22.07 3.88 29.94
CA THR A 49 -22.15 3.03 28.75
C THR A 49 -20.74 2.55 28.43
N SER A 50 -20.54 1.23 28.53
CA SER A 50 -19.35 0.53 28.04
C SER A 50 -18.97 1.10 26.65
N PRO A 51 -17.69 1.41 26.37
CA PRO A 51 -17.32 1.91 25.05
C PRO A 51 -17.81 0.89 24.03
N GLU A 52 -18.62 1.36 23.08
CA GLU A 52 -18.89 0.61 21.85
C GLU A 52 -17.51 0.19 21.33
N THR A 53 -17.24 -1.11 21.33
CA THR A 53 -16.19 -1.67 20.49
C THR A 53 -16.55 -1.23 19.08
N ASP A 54 -15.94 -0.12 18.63
CA ASP A 54 -16.00 0.31 17.25
C ASP A 54 -15.45 -0.86 16.43
N ASP A 55 -16.36 -1.68 15.93
CA ASP A 55 -16.05 -2.81 15.07
C ASP A 55 -15.22 -2.26 13.93
N LEU A 56 -13.91 -2.56 13.93
CA LEU A 56 -12.99 -2.26 12.83
C LEU A 56 -13.73 -2.50 11.52
N ALA A 57 -14.04 -1.42 10.81
CA ALA A 57 -14.89 -1.50 9.63
C ALA A 57 -14.33 -2.60 8.71
N PRO A 58 -15.12 -3.58 8.26
CA PRO A 58 -14.61 -4.71 7.46
C PRO A 58 -13.80 -4.26 6.22
N VAL A 59 -14.09 -3.05 5.74
CA VAL A 59 -13.39 -2.35 4.66
C VAL A 59 -11.95 -1.94 5.04
N SER A 60 -11.71 -1.55 6.29
CA SER A 60 -10.38 -1.23 6.84
C SER A 60 -9.51 -2.50 6.91
N VAL A 61 -10.04 -3.57 7.51
CA VAL A 61 -9.31 -4.84 7.65
C VAL A 61 -8.99 -5.46 6.29
N GLY A 62 -9.96 -5.47 5.37
CA GLY A 62 -9.75 -5.93 4.00
C GLY A 62 -8.70 -5.09 3.25
N GLY A 63 -8.73 -3.77 3.45
CA GLY A 63 -7.74 -2.84 2.90
C GLY A 63 -6.32 -3.13 3.40
N ALA A 64 -6.15 -3.29 4.70
CA ALA A 64 -4.85 -3.59 5.32
C ALA A 64 -4.25 -4.91 4.81
N VAL A 65 -5.05 -5.95 4.68
CA VAL A 65 -4.60 -7.25 4.13
C VAL A 65 -4.13 -7.10 2.68
N LEU A 66 -4.88 -6.37 1.84
CA LEU A 66 -4.49 -6.11 0.45
C LEU A 66 -3.20 -5.30 0.37
N VAL A 67 -3.02 -4.31 1.24
CA VAL A 67 -1.79 -3.52 1.31
C VAL A 67 -0.59 -4.37 1.73
N LEU A 68 -0.75 -5.25 2.71
CA LEU A 68 0.30 -6.19 3.12
C LEU A 68 0.65 -7.18 2.00
N LEU A 69 -0.35 -7.72 1.30
CA LEU A 69 -0.14 -8.56 0.11
C LEU A 69 0.60 -7.82 -1.00
N GLY A 70 0.23 -6.56 -1.25
CA GLY A 70 0.91 -5.70 -2.22
C GLY A 70 2.38 -5.49 -1.84
N SER A 71 2.65 -5.17 -0.57
CA SER A 71 3.99 -4.99 -0.02
C SER A 71 4.84 -6.26 -0.14
N ALA A 72 4.27 -7.42 0.21
CA ALA A 72 4.92 -8.71 0.08
C ALA A 72 5.24 -9.05 -1.39
N ALA A 73 4.37 -8.68 -2.34
CA ALA A 73 4.63 -8.86 -3.76
C ALA A 73 5.86 -8.05 -4.23
N PHE A 74 6.07 -6.83 -3.75
CA PHE A 74 7.29 -6.06 -4.05
C PHE A 74 8.57 -6.71 -3.51
N VAL A 75 8.50 -7.24 -2.29
CA VAL A 75 9.62 -8.00 -1.69
C VAL A 75 9.91 -9.25 -2.52
N LEU A 76 8.88 -10.01 -2.87
CA LEU A 76 9.00 -11.22 -3.69
C LEU A 76 9.58 -10.92 -5.08
N ALA A 77 9.12 -9.86 -5.74
CA ALA A 77 9.66 -9.40 -7.03
C ALA A 77 11.11 -8.90 -6.92
N GLY A 78 11.52 -8.39 -5.76
CA GLY A 78 12.91 -8.01 -5.48
C GLY A 78 13.82 -9.21 -5.20
N ILE A 79 13.30 -10.29 -4.64
CA ILE A 79 14.12 -11.46 -4.28
C ILE A 79 14.17 -12.48 -5.41
N ARG A 80 13.05 -12.72 -6.10
CA ARG A 80 12.91 -13.78 -7.13
C ARG A 80 12.69 -13.21 -8.52
N GLU A 81 13.31 -13.86 -9.50
CA GLU A 81 13.19 -13.49 -10.91
C GLU A 81 11.91 -14.05 -11.56
N SER A 82 11.41 -15.20 -11.07
CA SER A 82 10.11 -15.76 -11.41
C SER A 82 9.54 -16.59 -10.25
N ILE A 83 8.22 -16.76 -10.23
CA ILE A 83 7.49 -17.58 -9.27
C ILE A 83 6.55 -18.50 -10.06
N THR A 84 6.58 -19.80 -9.78
CA THR A 84 5.64 -20.73 -10.37
C THR A 84 4.35 -20.75 -9.55
N VAL A 85 3.24 -20.32 -10.14
CA VAL A 85 1.91 -20.33 -9.52
C VAL A 85 0.99 -21.18 -10.37
N GLY A 86 0.48 -22.29 -9.82
CA GLY A 86 -0.44 -23.18 -10.53
C GLY A 86 0.12 -23.76 -11.83
N GLY A 87 1.43 -24.03 -11.88
CA GLY A 87 2.11 -24.54 -13.08
C GLY A 87 2.43 -23.48 -14.15
N ARG A 88 2.10 -22.21 -13.91
CA ARG A 88 2.50 -21.08 -14.78
C ARG A 88 3.64 -20.31 -14.13
N GLU A 89 4.67 -19.98 -14.90
CA GLU A 89 5.71 -19.07 -14.44
C GLU A 89 5.22 -17.62 -14.55
N VAL A 90 5.19 -16.95 -13.40
CA VAL A 90 4.89 -15.53 -13.26
C VAL A 90 6.22 -14.80 -13.11
N SER A 91 6.50 -13.86 -14.00
CA SER A 91 7.76 -13.10 -13.96
C SER A 91 7.75 -12.08 -12.82
N TRP A 92 8.93 -11.70 -12.32
CA TRP A 92 9.09 -10.63 -11.32
C TRP A 92 8.35 -9.34 -11.71
N TRP A 93 8.29 -9.04 -13.02
CA TRP A 93 7.57 -7.89 -13.56
C TRP A 93 6.08 -7.96 -13.26
N GLN A 94 5.47 -9.12 -13.54
CA GLN A 94 4.05 -9.34 -13.25
C GLN A 94 3.78 -9.31 -11.74
N VAL A 95 4.68 -9.90 -10.93
CA VAL A 95 4.57 -9.87 -9.46
C VAL A 95 4.65 -8.43 -8.92
N MET A 96 5.57 -7.62 -9.42
CA MET A 96 5.72 -6.21 -9.03
C MET A 96 4.47 -5.40 -9.39
N ASN A 97 3.94 -5.56 -10.61
CA ASN A 97 2.74 -4.84 -11.04
C ASN A 97 1.47 -5.33 -10.33
N PHE A 98 1.40 -6.61 -9.98
CA PHE A 98 0.40 -7.13 -9.07
C PHE A 98 0.47 -6.45 -7.69
N GLY A 99 1.69 -6.22 -7.19
CA GLY A 99 1.93 -5.44 -5.97
C GLY A 99 1.32 -4.03 -6.02
N PHE A 100 1.55 -3.30 -7.12
CA PHE A 100 0.94 -1.98 -7.34
C PHE A 100 -0.60 -2.03 -7.33
N CYS A 101 -1.19 -3.02 -7.99
CA CYS A 101 -2.65 -3.19 -8.00
C CYS A 101 -3.20 -3.50 -6.61
N MET A 102 -2.56 -4.39 -5.86
CA MET A 102 -3.01 -4.77 -4.52
C MET A 102 -2.91 -3.61 -3.52
N LEU A 103 -1.83 -2.84 -3.55
CA LEU A 103 -1.71 -1.60 -2.77
C LEU A 103 -2.85 -0.63 -3.09
N ALA A 104 -3.07 -0.36 -4.38
CA ALA A 104 -4.09 0.59 -4.81
C ALA A 104 -5.51 0.15 -4.41
N PHE A 105 -5.85 -1.13 -4.61
CA PHE A 105 -7.13 -1.68 -4.18
C PHE A 105 -7.32 -1.59 -2.66
N GLY A 106 -6.25 -1.84 -1.91
CA GLY A 106 -6.29 -1.75 -0.45
C GLY A 106 -6.60 -0.34 0.07
N TRP A 107 -6.24 0.71 -0.67
CA TRP A 107 -6.55 2.10 -0.29
C TRP A 107 -7.91 2.59 -0.79
N ILE A 108 -8.40 2.12 -1.94
CA ILE A 108 -9.64 2.65 -2.55
C ILE A 108 -10.84 2.51 -1.60
N GLY A 109 -11.03 1.35 -0.99
CA GLY A 109 -12.16 1.11 -0.08
C GLY A 109 -12.19 2.10 1.10
N PRO A 110 -11.14 2.14 1.92
CA PRO A 110 -11.03 3.09 3.03
C PRO A 110 -11.14 4.56 2.58
N LEU A 111 -10.51 4.95 1.47
CA LEU A 111 -10.59 6.34 0.96
C LEU A 111 -11.99 6.72 0.49
N VAL A 112 -12.73 5.81 -0.12
CA VAL A 112 -14.14 6.03 -0.48
C VAL A 112 -15.02 6.19 0.76
N SER A 113 -14.73 5.44 1.83
CA SER A 113 -15.39 5.64 3.12
C SER A 113 -15.07 7.03 3.71
N ALA A 114 -13.80 7.42 3.69
CA ALA A 114 -13.33 8.71 4.21
C ALA A 114 -13.90 9.93 3.46
N ILE A 115 -14.33 9.79 2.20
CA ILE A 115 -15.00 10.86 1.45
C ILE A 115 -16.27 11.35 2.15
N GLN A 116 -16.98 10.46 2.85
CA GLN A 116 -18.20 10.84 3.59
C GLN A 116 -17.89 11.80 4.75
N THR A 117 -16.69 11.68 5.33
CA THR A 117 -16.26 12.44 6.51
C THR A 117 -15.43 13.68 6.12
N ALA A 118 -14.54 13.55 5.15
CA ALA A 118 -13.59 14.60 4.74
C ALA A 118 -13.35 14.56 3.22
N LEU A 119 -14.25 15.18 2.45
CA LEU A 119 -14.27 15.16 1.00
C LEU A 119 -12.96 15.63 0.35
N MET A 120 -12.52 16.86 0.62
CA MET A 120 -11.33 17.45 -0.04
C MET A 120 -10.02 16.71 0.28
N PRO A 121 -9.73 16.34 1.54
CA PRO A 121 -8.53 15.57 1.89
C PRO A 121 -8.51 14.14 1.32
N ALA A 122 -9.66 13.51 1.12
CA ALA A 122 -9.75 12.13 0.62
C ALA A 122 -9.72 12.00 -0.92
N LEU A 123 -10.15 13.05 -1.65
CA LEU A 123 -10.21 13.01 -3.12
C LEU A 123 -8.83 12.90 -3.80
N ILE A 124 -7.82 13.62 -3.29
CA ILE A 124 -6.48 13.60 -3.88
C ILE A 124 -5.82 12.21 -3.72
N PRO A 125 -5.77 11.61 -2.51
CA PRO A 125 -5.30 10.23 -2.34
C PRO A 125 -6.10 9.22 -3.15
N LEU A 126 -7.42 9.38 -3.28
CA LEU A 126 -8.23 8.47 -4.07
C LEU A 126 -7.86 8.53 -5.55
N ALA A 127 -7.66 9.73 -6.11
CA ALA A 127 -7.22 9.90 -7.49
C ALA A 127 -5.86 9.23 -7.73
N VAL A 128 -4.93 9.32 -6.77
CA VAL A 128 -3.63 8.66 -6.85
C VAL A 128 -3.75 7.14 -6.73
N ALA A 129 -4.61 6.63 -5.86
CA ALA A 129 -4.88 5.19 -5.77
C ALA A 129 -5.43 4.66 -7.09
N VAL A 130 -6.40 5.35 -7.71
CA VAL A 130 -6.96 4.97 -9.02
C VAL A 130 -5.91 5.04 -10.13
N ALA A 131 -5.08 6.10 -10.16
CA ALA A 131 -4.00 6.22 -11.13
C ALA A 131 -2.96 5.09 -10.98
N THR A 132 -2.64 4.71 -9.73
CA THR A 132 -1.72 3.61 -9.41
C THR A 132 -2.30 2.27 -9.85
N LEU A 133 -3.60 2.06 -9.64
CA LEU A 133 -4.28 0.87 -10.12
C LEU A 133 -4.21 0.78 -11.65
N GLY A 134 -4.50 1.88 -12.35
CA GLY A 134 -4.37 1.97 -13.80
C GLY A 134 -2.95 1.68 -14.28
N PHE A 135 -1.95 2.25 -13.62
CA PHE A 135 -0.53 2.01 -13.90
C PHE A 135 -0.15 0.53 -13.75
N GLY A 136 -0.54 -0.10 -12.64
CA GLY A 136 -0.29 -1.52 -12.39
C GLY A 136 -0.99 -2.42 -13.40
N LEU A 137 -2.25 -2.15 -13.73
CA LEU A 137 -3.04 -2.92 -14.70
C LEU A 137 -2.48 -2.82 -16.12
N VAL A 138 -2.13 -1.61 -16.57
CA VAL A 138 -1.52 -1.40 -17.88
C VAL A 138 -0.19 -2.16 -18.00
N ARG A 139 0.61 -2.20 -16.93
CA ARG A 139 1.90 -2.91 -16.93
C ARG A 139 1.76 -4.42 -16.74
N LEU A 140 0.71 -4.89 -16.05
CA LEU A 140 0.37 -6.33 -15.96
C LEU A 140 0.08 -6.94 -17.32
N GLY A 141 -0.61 -6.19 -18.19
CA GLY A 141 -0.94 -6.62 -19.55
C GLY A 141 0.23 -6.56 -20.53
N ARG A 142 1.39 -6.04 -20.11
CA ARG A 142 2.59 -5.91 -20.96
C ARG A 142 3.60 -6.99 -20.62
N GLU A 143 4.26 -7.48 -21.66
CA GLU A 143 5.42 -8.36 -21.49
C GLU A 143 6.53 -7.62 -20.74
N GLN A 144 7.36 -8.39 -20.03
CA GLN A 144 8.54 -7.85 -19.37
C GLN A 144 9.40 -7.14 -20.43
N PRO A 145 9.92 -5.92 -20.14
CA PRO A 145 10.84 -5.25 -21.04
C PRO A 145 12.02 -6.17 -21.39
N THR A 146 12.12 -6.58 -22.65
CA THR A 146 13.21 -7.40 -23.19
C THR A 146 14.40 -6.49 -23.46
N ALA A 147 15.49 -6.74 -22.72
CA ALA A 147 16.73 -5.96 -22.73
C ALA A 147 16.53 -4.48 -22.33
N VAL A 148 16.72 -4.22 -21.03
CA VAL A 148 17.27 -2.94 -20.61
C VAL A 148 18.59 -2.80 -21.38
N ASP A 149 18.68 -1.80 -22.26
CA ASP A 149 19.93 -1.47 -22.92
C ASP A 149 20.92 -1.10 -21.82
N ASP A 150 21.93 -1.96 -21.58
CA ASP A 150 22.94 -1.75 -20.54
C ASP A 150 23.76 -0.46 -20.76
N SER A 151 23.60 0.19 -21.93
CA SER A 151 24.17 1.50 -22.22
C SER A 151 23.37 2.69 -21.68
N ASP A 152 22.11 2.49 -21.27
CA ASP A 152 21.28 3.53 -20.64
C ASP A 152 21.47 3.48 -19.11
N PRO A 153 22.14 4.48 -18.50
CA PRO A 153 22.33 4.52 -17.05
C PRO A 153 21.01 4.68 -16.28
N PHE A 154 19.92 5.12 -16.91
CA PHE A 154 18.63 5.28 -16.26
C PHE A 154 17.44 4.97 -17.19
N PRO A 155 17.14 3.68 -17.40
CA PRO A 155 16.08 3.25 -18.30
C PRO A 155 14.72 3.78 -17.83
N ILE A 156 13.85 4.17 -18.77
CA ILE A 156 12.55 4.80 -18.51
C ILE A 156 11.69 3.96 -17.55
N GLU A 157 11.72 2.64 -17.67
CA GLU A 157 10.95 1.75 -16.80
C GLU A 157 11.45 1.78 -15.35
N VAL A 158 12.75 1.98 -15.14
CA VAL A 158 13.34 2.21 -13.82
C VAL A 158 12.89 3.56 -13.29
N ALA A 159 13.05 4.61 -14.10
CA ALA A 159 12.66 5.97 -13.75
C ALA A 159 11.21 6.04 -13.29
N MET A 160 10.30 5.44 -14.06
CA MET A 160 8.89 5.37 -13.73
C MET A 160 8.62 4.57 -12.46
N THR A 161 9.28 3.42 -12.25
CA THR A 161 9.10 2.64 -11.02
C THR A 161 9.59 3.41 -9.79
N VAL A 162 10.71 4.13 -9.88
CA VAL A 162 11.21 5.00 -8.79
C VAL A 162 10.26 6.15 -8.53
N LEU A 163 9.81 6.83 -9.59
CA LEU A 163 8.94 8.00 -9.47
C LEU A 163 7.58 7.62 -8.89
N VAL A 164 6.93 6.59 -9.45
CA VAL A 164 5.65 6.09 -8.93
C VAL A 164 5.85 5.53 -7.52
N GLY A 165 6.90 4.74 -7.28
CA GLY A 165 7.19 4.21 -5.95
C GLY A 165 7.41 5.31 -4.89
N GLY A 166 8.16 6.37 -5.23
CA GLY A 166 8.38 7.51 -4.35
C GLY A 166 7.09 8.28 -4.04
N ILE A 167 6.26 8.53 -5.06
CA ILE A 167 4.92 9.10 -4.87
C ILE A 167 4.11 8.22 -3.91
N LEU A 168 4.12 6.91 -4.10
CA LEU A 168 3.38 5.99 -3.25
C LEU A 168 3.86 5.95 -1.81
N VAL A 169 5.16 6.09 -1.55
CA VAL A 169 5.69 6.20 -0.17
C VAL A 169 5.13 7.45 0.51
N ILE A 170 5.19 8.61 -0.17
CA ILE A 170 4.63 9.86 0.36
C ILE A 170 3.13 9.71 0.63
N PHE A 171 2.39 9.14 -0.32
CA PHE A 171 0.96 8.90 -0.16
C PHE A 171 0.63 7.89 0.92
N SER A 172 1.47 6.87 1.13
CA SER A 172 1.28 5.91 2.22
C SER A 172 1.42 6.60 3.58
N ILE A 173 2.38 7.50 3.72
CA ILE A 173 2.54 8.31 4.94
C ILE A 173 1.33 9.21 5.15
N MET A 174 0.89 9.91 4.10
CA MET A 174 -0.32 10.76 4.17
C MET A 174 -1.59 9.96 4.47
N TYR A 175 -1.72 8.77 3.89
CA TYR A 175 -2.85 7.87 4.14
C TYR A 175 -2.89 7.43 5.60
N VAL A 176 -1.75 7.01 6.16
CA VAL A 176 -1.65 6.64 7.58
C VAL A 176 -2.00 7.83 8.47
N GLN A 177 -1.52 9.03 8.16
CA GLN A 177 -1.87 10.25 8.90
C GLN A 177 -3.36 10.59 8.81
N LEU A 178 -3.96 10.48 7.62
CA LEU A 178 -5.39 10.73 7.42
C LEU A 178 -6.22 9.70 8.18
N PHE A 179 -5.80 8.44 8.17
CA PHE A 179 -6.47 7.35 8.87
C PHE A 179 -6.54 7.62 10.38
N PHE A 180 -5.39 7.91 11.01
CA PHE A 180 -5.30 8.29 12.44
C PHE A 180 -5.93 9.65 12.78
N SER A 181 -6.19 10.50 11.79
CA SER A 181 -6.89 11.76 12.03
C SER A 181 -8.41 11.60 11.99
N LEU A 182 -8.90 10.50 11.40
CA LEU A 182 -10.33 10.24 11.22
C LEU A 182 -10.86 9.15 12.17
N HIS A 183 -9.97 8.33 12.75
CA HIS A 183 -10.24 7.31 13.75
C HIS A 183 -9.24 7.46 14.88
#